data_AF-A0A8C4J6Y9-F1
#
_entry.id   AF-A0A8C4J6Y9-F1
#
_cell.length_a   1.000
_cell.length_b   1.000
_cell.length_c   1.000
_cell.angle_alpha   90.00
_cell.angle_beta   90.00
_cell.angle_gamma   90.00
#
_symmetry.space_group_name_H-M   'P 1'
#
loop_
_entity.id
_entity.type
_entity.pdbx_description
1 polymer ?
#
loop_
_entity_poly.entity_id
_entity_poly.type
_entity_poly.pdbx_seq_one_letter_code
_entity_poly.pdbx_strand_id
1 'polypeptide(L)'
;MGRGARRCGGGSMAEAAAGLARVADVDIDGGGVFKYVLVRVRAGGGAAAGKDVVRGYGWAEYHADIYDKTASELEKQGFDCECVGGGRISHQSREKKIHVYGYSVGFGRANHSVTTEKLKSKYPDYEITWANEGY
;
A
#
# COMPACT_ATOMS: atom_id res chain seq x y z
N MET A 1 35.81 -17.95 30.17
CA MET A 1 35.11 -18.57 29.02
C MET A 1 33.64 -18.69 29.40
N GLY A 2 32.67 -17.91 28.95
CA GLY A 2 32.48 -17.32 27.63
C GLY A 2 31.33 -18.07 26.94
N ARG A 3 30.07 -17.68 27.17
CA ARG A 3 28.92 -17.92 26.28
C ARG A 3 27.90 -16.80 26.50
N GLY A 4 28.11 -15.68 25.81
CA GLY A 4 27.08 -14.67 25.62
C GLY A 4 25.95 -15.29 24.79
N ALA A 5 24.78 -15.45 25.39
CA ALA A 5 23.57 -15.77 24.65
C ALA A 5 23.32 -14.63 23.66
N ARG A 6 23.44 -14.93 22.35
CA ARG A 6 22.96 -14.03 21.31
C ARG A 6 21.46 -13.85 21.55
N ARG A 7 21.06 -12.65 21.95
CA ARG A 7 19.67 -12.21 21.86
C ARG A 7 19.31 -12.23 20.37
N CYS A 8 18.55 -13.23 19.95
CA CYS A 8 17.71 -13.09 18.78
C CYS A 8 16.65 -12.05 19.16
N GLY A 9 16.87 -10.80 18.77
CA GLY A 9 15.93 -9.71 18.98
C GLY A 9 14.72 -9.88 18.05
N GLY A 10 13.79 -10.74 18.43
CA GLY A 10 12.43 -10.67 17.92
C GLY A 10 11.76 -9.49 18.63
N GLY A 11 11.51 -8.40 17.90
CA GLY A 11 10.66 -7.32 18.41
C GLY A 11 9.32 -7.90 18.83
N SER A 12 8.73 -7.39 19.92
CA SER A 12 7.45 -7.93 20.38
C SER A 12 6.35 -7.70 19.34
N MET A 13 5.33 -8.57 19.31
CA MET A 13 4.15 -8.39 18.45
C MET A 13 3.49 -7.01 18.64
N ALA A 14 3.60 -6.41 19.82
CA ALA A 14 3.08 -5.08 20.11
C ALA A 14 3.91 -3.96 19.43
N GLU A 15 5.23 -4.10 19.36
CA GLU A 15 6.10 -3.16 18.64
C GLU A 15 5.89 -3.27 17.13
N ALA A 16 5.72 -4.49 16.61
CA ALA A 16 5.35 -4.75 15.22
C ALA A 16 4.00 -4.10 14.86
N ALA A 17 2.98 -4.27 15.70
CA ALA A 17 1.66 -3.66 15.50
C ALA A 17 1.72 -2.12 15.58
N ALA A 18 2.48 -1.57 16.52
CA ALA A 18 2.68 -0.13 16.65
C ALA A 18 3.43 0.47 15.45
N GLY A 19 4.39 -0.27 14.88
CA GLY A 19 5.07 0.10 13.64
C GLY A 19 4.10 0.17 12.46
N LEU A 20 3.30 -0.88 12.25
CA LEU A 20 2.31 -0.93 11.16
C LEU A 20 1.25 0.17 11.27
N ALA A 21 0.87 0.56 12.48
CA ALA A 21 -0.07 1.67 12.70
C ALA A 21 0.46 3.02 12.20
N ARG A 22 1.79 3.22 12.17
CA ARG A 22 2.43 4.45 11.66
C ARG A 22 2.48 4.50 10.13
N VAL A 23 2.35 3.36 9.46
CA VAL A 23 2.33 3.32 7.99
C VAL A 23 0.97 3.82 7.50
N ALA A 24 0.98 4.90 6.71
CA ALA A 24 -0.23 5.48 6.15
C ALA A 24 -0.98 4.47 5.27
N ASP A 25 -2.29 4.31 5.52
CA ASP A 25 -3.17 3.42 4.74
C ASP A 25 -3.25 3.79 3.28
N VAL A 26 -3.24 5.09 2.98
CA VAL A 26 -3.35 5.62 1.63
C VAL A 26 -2.38 6.78 1.49
N ASP A 27 -1.57 6.74 0.45
CA ASP A 27 -0.79 7.87 -0.03
C ASP A 27 -0.91 7.93 -1.56
N ILE A 28 -1.63 8.95 -2.04
CA ILE A 28 -1.94 9.12 -3.46
C ILE A 28 -1.87 10.59 -3.86
N ASP A 29 -1.60 10.86 -5.13
CA ASP A 29 -1.62 12.22 -5.67
C ASP A 29 -3.02 12.87 -5.57
N GLY A 30 -3.03 14.19 -5.37
CA GLY A 30 -4.24 14.99 -5.12
C GLY A 30 -5.15 15.22 -6.32
N GLY A 31 -4.82 14.68 -7.49
CA GLY A 31 -5.66 14.76 -8.68
C GLY A 31 -5.02 14.17 -9.93
N GLY A 32 -5.84 13.88 -10.94
CA GLY A 32 -5.42 13.33 -12.22
C GLY A 32 -5.73 11.84 -12.38
N VAL A 33 -5.18 11.23 -13.43
CA VAL A 33 -5.27 9.78 -13.69
C VAL A 33 -3.89 9.19 -13.57
N PHE A 34 -3.72 8.21 -12.69
CA PHE A 34 -2.41 7.63 -12.40
C PHE A 34 -2.49 6.16 -12.02
N LYS A 35 -1.34 5.48 -12.08
CA LYS A 35 -1.21 4.09 -11.67
C LYS A 35 -1.19 3.99 -10.15
N TYR A 36 -1.67 2.88 -9.61
CA TYR A 36 -1.57 2.59 -8.19
C TYR A 36 -1.27 1.11 -7.95
N VAL A 37 -0.62 0.82 -6.82
CA VAL A 37 -0.40 -0.53 -6.30
C VAL A 37 -1.04 -0.67 -4.93
N LEU A 38 -1.52 -1.88 -4.65
CA LEU A 38 -1.93 -2.32 -3.32
C LEU A 38 -0.77 -3.14 -2.75
N VAL A 39 -0.22 -2.71 -1.62
CA VAL A 39 0.97 -3.32 -1.01
C VAL A 39 0.59 -3.87 0.36
N ARG A 40 0.89 -5.14 0.60
CA ARG A 40 0.79 -5.76 1.92
C ARG A 40 2.09 -5.54 2.67
N VAL A 41 2.01 -4.81 3.78
CA VAL A 41 3.13 -4.49 4.67
C VAL A 41 3.06 -5.37 5.90
N ARG A 42 4.16 -6.05 6.24
CA ARG A 42 4.29 -6.90 7.43
C ARG A 42 5.47 -6.42 8.26
N ALA A 43 5.43 -6.66 9.57
CA ALA A 43 6.61 -6.45 10.40
C ALA A 43 7.68 -7.53 10.07
N GLY A 44 8.94 -7.12 9.96
CA GLY A 44 10.05 -8.01 9.69
C GLY A 44 10.20 -9.08 10.77
N GLY A 45 10.45 -10.33 10.36
CA GLY A 45 10.68 -11.46 11.28
C GLY A 45 9.56 -12.51 11.37
N GLY A 46 8.52 -12.40 10.54
CA GLY A 46 7.66 -13.52 10.13
C GLY A 46 6.70 -14.08 11.20
N ALA A 47 5.43 -13.64 11.12
CA ALA A 47 4.18 -14.33 11.52
C ALA A 47 3.03 -13.32 11.78
N ALA A 48 3.34 -12.02 11.89
CA ALA A 48 2.34 -11.00 12.17
C ALA A 48 1.40 -10.76 10.98
N ALA A 49 0.12 -10.52 11.29
CA ALA A 49 -0.87 -10.09 10.32
C ALA A 49 -0.39 -8.80 9.64
N GLY A 50 -0.34 -8.80 8.31
CA GLY A 50 0.03 -7.63 7.53
C GLY A 50 -1.10 -6.63 7.41
N LYS A 51 -0.75 -5.40 7.04
CA LYS A 51 -1.68 -4.32 6.70
C LYS A 51 -1.54 -4.00 5.22
N ASP A 52 -2.65 -3.92 4.50
CA ASP A 52 -2.64 -3.46 3.12
C ASP A 52 -2.57 -1.93 3.07
N VAL A 53 -1.82 -1.36 2.13
CA VAL A 53 -1.70 0.08 1.93
C VAL A 53 -1.79 0.43 0.44
N VAL A 54 -2.39 1.58 0.15
CA VAL A 54 -2.59 2.08 -1.22
C VAL A 54 -1.53 3.12 -1.53
N ARG A 55 -0.84 2.95 -2.66
CA ARG A 55 0.16 3.90 -3.17
C ARG A 55 -0.12 4.21 -4.63
N GLY A 56 -0.18 5.48 -5.01
CA GLY A 56 -0.52 5.86 -6.38
C GLY A 56 -0.06 7.27 -6.75
N TYR A 57 0.74 7.40 -7.80
CA TYR A 57 1.37 8.66 -8.15
C TYR A 57 1.46 8.84 -9.68
N GLY A 58 1.28 10.07 -10.14
CA GLY A 58 1.36 10.46 -11.55
C GLY A 58 2.77 10.53 -12.11
N TRP A 59 3.81 10.57 -11.25
CA TRP A 59 5.21 10.52 -11.70
C TRP A 59 5.62 9.13 -12.19
N ALA A 60 4.92 8.07 -11.78
CA ALA A 60 5.32 6.70 -12.05
C ALA A 60 4.82 6.24 -13.42
N GLU A 61 5.77 5.85 -14.28
CA GLU A 61 5.47 5.29 -15.59
C GLU A 61 4.95 3.85 -15.44
N TYR A 62 5.45 3.09 -14.46
CA TYR A 62 5.06 1.71 -14.20
C TYR A 62 4.60 1.49 -12.75
N HIS A 63 3.80 0.45 -12.55
CA HIS A 63 3.43 0.00 -11.20
C HIS A 63 4.64 -0.43 -10.37
N ALA A 64 5.66 -0.98 -11.03
CA ALA A 64 6.91 -1.39 -10.41
C ALA A 64 7.63 -0.21 -9.76
N ASP A 65 7.67 0.95 -10.42
CA ASP A 65 8.33 2.15 -9.85
C ASP A 65 7.70 2.56 -8.52
N ILE A 66 6.36 2.51 -8.42
CA ILE A 66 5.64 2.83 -7.19
C ILE A 66 5.96 1.80 -6.11
N TYR A 67 5.94 0.51 -6.47
CA TYR A 67 6.24 -0.58 -5.55
C TYR A 67 7.67 -0.51 -5.04
N ASP A 68 8.67 -0.40 -5.92
CA ASP A 68 10.08 -0.40 -5.58
C ASP A 68 10.42 0.78 -4.65
N LYS A 69 9.88 1.96 -4.93
CA LYS A 69 10.03 3.12 -4.05
C LYS A 69 9.39 2.86 -2.68
N THR A 70 8.16 2.38 -2.65
CA THR A 70 7.41 2.11 -1.41
C THR A 70 8.11 1.05 -0.57
N ALA A 71 8.49 -0.07 -1.18
CA ALA A 71 9.18 -1.18 -0.54
C ALA A 71 10.52 -0.70 0.02
N SER A 72 11.33 0.00 -0.78
CA SER A 72 12.62 0.55 -0.35
C SER A 72 12.50 1.48 0.87
N GLU A 73 11.44 2.27 0.97
CA GLU A 73 11.20 3.18 2.10
C GLU A 73 10.74 2.44 3.36
N LEU A 74 9.93 1.40 3.22
CA LEU A 74 9.39 0.61 4.33
C LEU A 74 10.37 -0.45 4.84
N GLU A 75 11.14 -1.08 3.96
CA GLU A 75 12.19 -2.05 4.31
C GLU A 75 13.30 -1.42 5.15
N LYS A 76 13.65 -0.16 4.87
CA LYS A 76 14.56 0.64 5.72
C LYS A 76 14.04 0.82 7.16
N GLN A 77 12.74 0.68 7.37
CA GLN A 77 12.09 0.76 8.68
C GLN A 77 11.88 -0.63 9.30
N GLY A 78 12.34 -1.70 8.64
CA GLY A 78 12.23 -3.08 9.11
C GLY A 78 10.89 -3.75 8.78
N PHE A 79 10.18 -3.29 7.76
CA PHE A 79 8.98 -3.95 7.26
C PHE A 79 9.27 -4.81 6.03
N ASP A 80 8.52 -5.90 5.87
CA ASP A 80 8.47 -6.68 4.63
C ASP A 80 7.28 -6.21 3.78
N CYS A 81 7.51 -6.02 2.48
CA CYS A 81 6.49 -5.57 1.54
C CYS A 81 6.20 -6.62 0.47
N GLU A 82 4.93 -6.72 0.07
CA GLU A 82 4.48 -7.58 -1.02
C GLU A 82 3.47 -6.81 -1.87
N CYS A 83 3.71 -6.69 -3.18
CA CYS A 83 2.72 -6.14 -4.10
C CYS A 83 1.62 -7.17 -4.35
N VAL A 84 0.39 -6.89 -3.89
CA VAL A 84 -0.77 -7.79 -4.05
C VAL A 84 -1.65 -7.39 -5.26
N GLY A 85 -1.10 -6.58 -6.15
CA GLY A 85 -1.72 -6.16 -7.41
C GLY A 85 -1.73 -4.65 -7.60
N GLY A 86 -2.26 -4.21 -8.73
CA GLY A 86 -2.44 -2.78 -9.00
C GLY A 86 -3.60 -2.47 -9.94
N GLY A 87 -3.64 -1.23 -10.39
CA GLY A 87 -4.61 -0.70 -11.34
C GLY A 87 -4.37 0.78 -11.60
N ARG A 88 -5.44 1.52 -11.87
CA ARG A 88 -5.44 2.98 -12.02
C ARG A 88 -6.43 3.64 -11.09
N ILE A 89 -6.15 4.89 -10.76
CA ILE A 89 -7.01 5.78 -10.01
C ILE A 89 -7.26 7.00 -10.88
N SER A 90 -8.53 7.34 -11.08
CA SER A 90 -8.95 8.68 -11.52
C SER A 90 -9.37 9.46 -10.30
N HIS A 91 -8.59 10.47 -9.93
CA HIS A 91 -8.86 11.35 -8.78
C HIS A 91 -9.26 12.73 -9.27
N GLN A 92 -10.53 13.06 -9.12
CA GLN A 92 -11.12 14.35 -9.47
C GLN A 92 -11.40 15.12 -8.18
N SER A 93 -10.37 15.72 -7.58
CA SER A 93 -10.46 16.38 -6.28
C SER A 93 -11.47 17.53 -6.22
N ARG A 94 -11.66 18.25 -7.34
CA ARG A 94 -12.66 19.33 -7.43
C ARG A 94 -14.09 18.81 -7.32
N GLU A 95 -14.37 17.65 -7.89
CA GLU A 95 -15.68 16.99 -7.86
C GLU A 95 -15.85 16.05 -6.66
N LYS A 96 -14.79 15.87 -5.87
CA LYS A 96 -14.71 14.88 -4.80
C LYS A 96 -15.05 13.48 -5.27
N LYS A 97 -14.51 13.10 -6.43
CA LYS A 97 -14.70 11.76 -7.02
C LYS A 97 -13.39 11.02 -7.15
N ILE A 98 -13.40 9.75 -6.73
CA ILE A 98 -12.31 8.82 -6.98
C ILE A 98 -12.86 7.55 -7.61
N HIS A 99 -12.32 7.18 -8.77
CA HIS A 99 -12.66 5.93 -9.45
C HIS A 99 -11.43 5.02 -9.54
N VAL A 100 -11.56 3.78 -9.05
CA VAL A 100 -10.50 2.76 -9.04
C VAL A 100 -10.81 1.67 -10.07
N TYR A 101 -9.89 1.41 -11.00
CA TYR A 101 -10.17 0.47 -12.10
C TYR A 101 -8.91 -0.14 -12.72
N GLY A 102 -9.09 -1.02 -13.69
CA GLY A 102 -8.01 -1.63 -14.48
C GLY A 102 -7.08 -2.54 -13.68
N TYR A 103 -5.88 -2.78 -14.19
CA TYR A 103 -4.95 -3.76 -13.60
C TYR A 103 -3.49 -3.34 -13.79
N SER A 104 -2.59 -4.00 -13.05
CA SER A 104 -1.16 -3.94 -13.33
C SER A 104 -0.75 -5.06 -14.27
N VAL A 105 0.01 -4.73 -15.32
CA VAL A 105 0.58 -5.73 -16.24
C VAL A 105 1.56 -6.66 -15.51
N GLY A 106 2.36 -6.12 -14.58
CA GLY A 106 3.36 -6.89 -13.84
C GLY A 106 2.82 -7.62 -12.61
N PHE A 107 1.85 -7.02 -11.90
CA PHE A 107 1.36 -7.56 -10.62
C PHE A 107 -0.08 -8.09 -10.67
N GLY A 108 -0.73 -8.02 -11.83
CA GLY A 108 -2.14 -8.34 -11.96
C GLY A 108 -3.07 -7.30 -11.33
N ARG A 109 -4.34 -7.67 -11.21
CA ARG A 109 -5.39 -6.79 -10.69
C ARG A 109 -5.43 -6.84 -9.17
N ALA A 110 -5.32 -5.68 -8.52
CA ALA A 110 -5.58 -5.58 -7.08
C ALA A 110 -7.05 -5.86 -6.73
N ASN A 111 -7.32 -6.22 -5.47
CA ASN A 111 -8.70 -6.18 -4.98
C ASN A 111 -9.15 -4.72 -4.81
N HIS A 112 -9.83 -4.18 -5.82
CA HIS A 112 -10.24 -2.77 -5.82
C HIS A 112 -11.22 -2.43 -4.70
N SER A 113 -12.01 -3.39 -4.21
CA SER A 113 -12.89 -3.17 -3.06
C SER A 113 -12.07 -2.75 -1.83
N VAL A 114 -11.01 -3.49 -1.53
CA VAL A 114 -10.07 -3.18 -0.42
C VAL A 114 -9.43 -1.80 -0.62
N THR A 115 -9.01 -1.48 -1.85
CA THR A 115 -8.50 -0.15 -2.18
C THR A 115 -9.53 0.94 -1.88
N THR A 116 -10.78 0.76 -2.29
CA THR A 116 -11.84 1.75 -2.06
C THR A 116 -12.23 1.91 -0.60
N GLU A 117 -12.21 0.87 0.22
CA GLU A 117 -12.46 0.97 1.66
C GLU A 117 -11.43 1.87 2.36
N LYS A 118 -10.16 1.71 1.98
CA LYS A 118 -9.06 2.55 2.49
C LYS A 118 -9.19 3.99 2.02
N LEU A 119 -9.54 4.19 0.75
CA LEU A 119 -9.81 5.51 0.20
C LEU A 119 -10.99 6.19 0.90
N LYS A 120 -12.08 5.46 1.16
CA LYS A 120 -13.27 6.00 1.87
C LYS A 120 -12.93 6.43 3.29
N SER A 121 -12.01 5.71 3.94
CA SER A 121 -11.53 6.07 5.27
C SER A 121 -10.70 7.37 5.26
N LYS A 122 -9.94 7.63 4.19
CA LYS A 122 -9.13 8.86 4.03
C LYS A 122 -9.92 10.05 3.46
N TYR A 123 -10.89 9.78 2.59
CA TYR A 123 -11.72 10.76 1.87
C TYR A 123 -13.21 10.48 2.14
N PRO A 124 -13.70 10.69 3.38
CA PRO A 124 -15.06 10.32 3.77
C PRO A 124 -16.15 11.14 3.07
N ASP A 125 -15.80 12.31 2.53
CA ASP A 125 -16.68 13.21 1.80
C ASP A 125 -16.62 13.04 0.28
N TYR A 126 -15.91 12.02 -0.21
CA TYR A 126 -15.78 11.71 -1.63
C TYR A 126 -16.75 10.62 -2.07
N GLU A 127 -17.23 10.72 -3.30
CA GLU A 127 -17.83 9.61 -4.02
C GLU A 127 -16.72 8.69 -4.54
N ILE A 128 -16.63 7.48 -3.98
CA ILE A 128 -15.56 6.53 -4.30
C ILE A 128 -16.17 5.25 -4.87
N THR A 129 -15.82 4.96 -6.12
CA THR A 129 -16.33 3.82 -6.89
C THR A 129 -15.18 2.96 -7.41
N TRP A 130 -15.48 1.72 -7.77
CA TRP A 130 -14.53 0.85 -8.46
C TRP A 130 -15.20 0.02 -9.56
N ALA A 131 -14.41 -0.37 -10.55
CA ALA A 131 -14.80 -1.31 -11.59
C ALA A 131 -13.65 -2.29 -11.87
N ASN A 132 -13.99 -3.54 -12.16
CA ASN A 132 -13.01 -4.57 -12.54
C ASN A 132 -12.58 -4.49 -14.01
N GLU A 133 -13.20 -3.59 -14.76
CA GLU A 133 -13.09 -3.41 -16.20
C GLU A 133 -12.34 -2.11 -16.52
N GLY A 134 -11.90 -1.97 -17.78
CA GLY A 134 -11.14 -0.80 -18.26
C GLY A 134 -9.62 -0.93 -18.10
N TYR A 135 -8.87 -0.09 -18.82
CA TYR A 135 -7.42 0.06 -18.68
C TYR A 135 -7.06 1.54 -18.61
#